data_AF-A0A5Q4ZY19-F1
#
_entry.id   AF-A0A5Q4ZY19-F1
#
_cell.length_a   1.000
_cell.length_b   1.000
_cell.length_c   1.000
_cell.angle_alpha   90.00
_cell.angle_beta   90.00
_cell.angle_gamma   90.00
#
_symmetry.space_group_name_H-M   'P 1'
#
loop_
_entity.id
_entity.type
_entity.pdbx_description
1 polymer ?
#
loop_
_entity_poly.entity_id
_entity_poly.type
_entity_poly.pdbx_seq_one_letter_code
_entity_poly.pdbx_strand_id
1 'polypeptide(L)'
;MPRVSKEESELTKQKIIQVSIDIVLEEGYEHLTFSNIALRANISRSGTNAHFKRKEDIVEAIKPIFGQKIGALFCYDSPKKFLESWKNVIDTNKEARRMMYSIRDMVDPREGMIGLMNAIQGDKKEVEDTVFYAIGYATYGGKFKDI
;
A
#
# COMPACT_ATOMS: atom_id res chain seq x y z
N MET A 1 2.37 -38.19 6.09
CA MET A 1 2.06 -37.06 5.19
C MET A 1 3.35 -36.68 4.48
N PRO A 2 3.36 -36.48 3.14
CA PRO A 2 4.55 -35.98 2.48
C PRO A 2 4.83 -34.57 3.02
N ARG A 3 6.09 -34.31 3.34
CA ARG A 3 6.55 -33.01 3.83
C ARG A 3 6.42 -32.05 2.64
N VAL A 4 5.50 -31.10 2.72
CA VAL A 4 5.39 -30.01 1.73
C VAL A 4 6.80 -29.45 1.52
N SER A 5 7.23 -29.34 0.27
CA SER A 5 8.57 -28.86 -0.01
C SER A 5 8.68 -27.41 0.46
N LYS A 6 9.89 -26.97 0.85
CA LYS A 6 10.10 -25.56 1.23
C LYS A 6 9.66 -24.62 0.10
N GLU A 7 9.87 -25.03 -1.14
CA GLU A 7 9.49 -24.30 -2.34
C GLU A 7 7.97 -24.18 -2.50
N GLU A 8 7.21 -25.28 -2.35
CA GLU A 8 5.74 -25.27 -2.39
C GLU A 8 5.14 -24.38 -1.30
N SER A 9 5.75 -24.39 -0.11
CA SER A 9 5.36 -23.53 1.01
C SER A 9 5.57 -22.05 0.67
N GLU A 10 6.70 -21.68 0.09
CA GLU A 10 6.96 -20.28 -0.31
C GLU A 10 6.06 -19.84 -1.46
N LEU A 11 5.79 -20.69 -2.45
CA LEU A 11 4.85 -20.41 -3.53
C LEU A 11 3.43 -20.15 -3.00
N THR A 12 2.99 -20.94 -2.02
CA THR A 12 1.69 -20.74 -1.36
C THR A 12 1.64 -19.40 -0.63
N LYS A 13 2.71 -19.06 0.10
CA LYS A 13 2.84 -17.77 0.78
C LYS A 13 2.77 -16.59 -0.19
N GLN A 14 3.48 -16.67 -1.32
CA GLN A 14 3.43 -15.63 -2.37
C GLN A 14 2.03 -15.50 -2.97
N LYS A 15 1.34 -16.62 -3.21
CA LYS A 15 -0.04 -16.61 -3.71
C LYS A 15 -1.00 -15.91 -2.73
N ILE A 16 -0.86 -16.17 -1.42
CA ILE A 16 -1.62 -15.49 -0.38
C ILE A 16 -1.38 -13.98 -0.42
N ILE A 17 -0.12 -13.55 -0.53
CA ILE A 17 0.26 -12.13 -0.62
C ILE A 17 -0.36 -11.49 -1.86
N GLN A 18 -0.25 -12.12 -3.03
CA GLN A 18 -0.80 -11.57 -4.28
C GLN A 18 -2.32 -11.40 -4.21
N VAL A 19 -3.03 -12.44 -3.79
CA VAL A 19 -4.49 -12.39 -3.61
C VAL A 19 -4.91 -11.33 -2.60
N SER A 20 -4.12 -11.12 -1.55
CA SER A 20 -4.37 -10.09 -0.54
C SER A 20 -4.26 -8.68 -1.13
N ILE A 21 -3.28 -8.45 -2.01
CA ILE A 21 -3.14 -7.17 -2.74
C ILE A 21 -4.36 -6.96 -3.63
N ASP A 22 -4.75 -7.97 -4.39
CA ASP A 22 -5.87 -7.88 -5.33
C ASP A 22 -7.18 -7.54 -4.58
N ILE A 23 -7.46 -8.22 -3.46
CA ILE A 23 -8.62 -7.91 -2.60
C ILE A 23 -8.59 -6.46 -2.13
N VAL A 24 -7.45 -5.96 -1.64
CA VAL A 24 -7.35 -4.57 -1.14
C VAL A 24 -7.56 -3.55 -2.26
N LEU A 25 -7.07 -3.83 -3.46
CA LEU A 25 -7.19 -2.95 -4.62
C LEU A 25 -8.61 -2.91 -5.22
N GLU A 26 -9.26 -4.07 -5.27
CA GLU A 26 -10.56 -4.25 -5.93
C GLU A 26 -11.75 -4.02 -4.99
N GLU A 27 -11.62 -4.47 -3.74
CA GLU A 27 -12.73 -4.55 -2.79
C GLU A 27 -12.49 -3.75 -1.50
N GLY A 28 -11.25 -3.33 -1.21
CA GLY A 28 -10.93 -2.56 -0.01
C GLY A 28 -10.42 -3.39 1.18
N TYR A 29 -9.90 -2.70 2.18
CA TYR A 29 -9.24 -3.32 3.34
C TYR A 29 -10.19 -4.14 4.21
N GLU A 30 -11.46 -3.77 4.29
CA GLU A 30 -12.49 -4.48 5.04
C GLU A 30 -12.76 -5.88 4.48
N HIS A 31 -12.56 -6.08 3.17
CA HIS A 31 -12.70 -7.35 2.48
C HIS A 31 -11.49 -8.29 2.65
N LEU A 32 -10.36 -7.78 3.17
CA LEU A 32 -9.16 -8.57 3.45
C LEU A 32 -9.41 -9.50 4.66
N THR A 33 -10.05 -10.64 4.42
CA THR A 33 -10.35 -11.67 5.43
C THR A 33 -9.70 -13.01 5.07
N PHE A 34 -9.35 -13.81 6.06
CA PHE A 34 -8.79 -15.15 5.84
C PHE A 34 -9.71 -16.04 4.99
N SER A 35 -11.03 -15.88 5.11
CA SER A 35 -12.01 -16.61 4.30
C SER A 35 -11.94 -16.20 2.83
N ASN A 36 -11.95 -14.89 2.55
CA ASN A 36 -11.89 -14.38 1.17
C ASN A 36 -10.55 -14.73 0.50
N ILE A 37 -9.46 -14.61 1.25
CA ILE A 37 -8.12 -14.98 0.78
C ILE A 37 -8.05 -16.47 0.47
N ALA A 38 -8.51 -17.34 1.38
CA ALA A 38 -8.49 -18.79 1.17
C ALA A 38 -9.31 -19.19 -0.08
N LEU A 39 -10.50 -18.60 -0.22
CA LEU A 39 -11.38 -18.82 -1.37
C LEU A 39 -10.70 -18.41 -2.68
N ARG A 40 -10.19 -17.17 -2.77
CA ARG A 40 -9.60 -16.65 -4.00
C ARG A 40 -8.23 -17.25 -4.32
N ALA A 41 -7.45 -17.61 -3.30
CA ALA A 41 -6.21 -18.37 -3.48
C ALA A 41 -6.45 -19.86 -3.77
N ASN A 42 -7.70 -20.34 -3.72
CA ASN A 42 -8.06 -21.76 -3.88
C ASN A 42 -7.25 -22.68 -2.94
N ILE A 43 -7.20 -22.33 -1.66
CA ILE A 43 -6.55 -23.11 -0.60
C ILE A 43 -7.50 -23.25 0.60
N SER A 44 -7.21 -24.19 1.50
CA SER A 44 -7.99 -24.31 2.73
C SER A 44 -7.71 -23.15 3.67
N ARG A 45 -8.68 -22.82 4.53
CA ARG A 45 -8.49 -21.81 5.60
C ARG A 45 -7.36 -22.20 6.57
N SER A 46 -7.20 -23.50 6.84
CA SER A 46 -6.06 -24.00 7.63
C SER A 46 -4.73 -23.80 6.92
N GLY A 47 -4.70 -23.87 5.58
CA GLY A 47 -3.54 -23.55 4.75
C GLY A 47 -3.14 -22.08 4.87
N THR A 48 -4.10 -21.15 4.78
CA THR A 48 -3.82 -19.72 5.01
C THR A 48 -3.28 -19.47 6.43
N ASN A 49 -3.91 -20.08 7.44
CA ASN A 49 -3.50 -19.98 8.85
C ASN A 49 -2.11 -20.59 9.14
N ALA A 50 -1.58 -21.44 8.25
CA ALA A 50 -0.23 -21.99 8.39
C ALA A 50 0.84 -20.92 8.11
N HIS A 51 0.57 -19.98 7.20
CA HIS A 51 1.51 -18.94 6.78
C HIS A 51 1.35 -17.61 7.52
N PHE A 52 0.11 -17.24 7.86
CA PHE A 52 -0.20 -16.00 8.58
C PHE A 52 -1.13 -16.31 9.75
N LYS A 53 -0.84 -15.76 10.94
CA LYS A 53 -1.64 -16.02 12.14
C LYS A 53 -2.71 -14.98 12.35
N ARG A 54 -2.43 -13.75 11.93
CA ARG A 54 -3.30 -12.60 12.12
C ARG A 54 -3.40 -11.79 10.83
N LYS A 55 -4.44 -10.96 10.72
CA LYS A 55 -4.66 -10.11 9.55
C LYS A 55 -3.54 -9.08 9.43
N GLU A 56 -3.04 -8.60 10.56
CA GLU A 56 -1.93 -7.65 10.66
C GLU A 56 -0.65 -8.22 10.07
N ASP A 57 -0.39 -9.53 10.22
CA ASP A 57 0.80 -10.16 9.64
C ASP A 57 0.74 -10.17 8.09
N ILE A 58 -0.47 -10.22 7.52
CA ILE A 58 -0.70 -10.12 6.07
C ILE A 58 -0.50 -8.67 5.63
N VAL A 59 -1.05 -7.71 6.39
CA VAL A 59 -0.88 -6.27 6.15
C VAL A 59 0.59 -5.90 6.10
N GLU A 60 1.39 -6.34 7.09
CA GLU A 60 2.84 -6.09 7.12
C GLU A 60 3.57 -6.70 5.93
N ALA A 61 3.08 -7.82 5.38
CA ALA A 61 3.67 -8.44 4.19
C ALA A 61 3.35 -7.68 2.88
N ILE A 62 2.15 -7.09 2.77
CA ILE A 62 1.73 -6.39 1.54
C ILE A 62 2.09 -4.89 1.55
N LYS A 63 2.19 -4.26 2.73
CA LYS A 63 2.48 -2.82 2.89
C LYS A 63 3.73 -2.34 2.14
N PRO A 64 4.88 -3.05 2.16
CA PRO A 64 6.06 -2.66 1.38
C PRO A 64 5.82 -2.65 -0.13
N ILE A 65 4.95 -3.53 -0.63
CA ILE A 65 4.64 -3.64 -2.07
C ILE A 65 3.84 -2.42 -2.52
N PHE A 66 2.83 -2.00 -1.74
CA PHE A 66 2.12 -0.75 -1.98
C PHE A 66 3.05 0.47 -1.88
N GLY A 67 3.89 0.52 -0.85
CA GLY A 67 4.87 1.59 -0.66
C GLY A 67 5.83 1.73 -1.85
N GLN A 68 6.33 0.61 -2.37
CA GLN A 68 7.19 0.59 -3.55
C GLN A 68 6.44 1.06 -4.81
N LYS A 69 5.24 0.53 -5.05
CA LYS A 69 4.43 0.90 -6.23
C LYS A 69 4.06 2.38 -6.23
N ILE A 70 3.57 2.89 -5.11
CA ILE A 70 3.16 4.29 -4.98
C ILE A 70 4.39 5.21 -4.98
N GLY A 71 5.44 4.85 -4.24
CA GLY A 71 6.66 5.65 -4.14
C GLY A 71 7.35 5.82 -5.49
N ALA A 72 7.35 4.79 -6.33
CA ALA A 72 7.94 4.85 -7.67
C ALA A 72 7.26 5.86 -8.62
N LEU A 73 6.09 6.41 -8.26
CA LEU A 73 5.38 7.39 -9.07
C LEU A 73 5.86 8.84 -8.87
N PHE A 74 6.69 9.08 -7.85
CA PHE A 74 7.07 10.43 -7.44
C PHE A 74 8.56 10.72 -7.67
N CYS A 75 8.88 12.01 -7.79
CA CYS A 75 10.26 12.49 -7.83
C CYS A 75 10.66 13.02 -6.45
N TYR A 76 11.82 12.60 -5.95
CA TYR A 76 12.28 12.94 -4.59
C TYR A 76 13.51 13.88 -4.57
N ASP A 77 13.95 14.37 -5.74
CA ASP A 77 15.17 15.16 -5.89
C ASP A 77 15.12 16.55 -5.22
N SER A 78 13.92 17.11 -5.04
CA SER A 78 13.71 18.39 -4.37
C SER A 78 12.25 18.55 -3.93
N PRO A 79 11.94 19.45 -2.99
CA PRO A 79 10.54 19.68 -2.57
C PRO A 79 9.68 20.14 -3.74
N LYS A 80 10.21 21.03 -4.59
CA LYS A 80 9.53 21.48 -5.82
C LYS A 80 9.19 20.32 -6.77
N LYS A 81 10.17 19.49 -7.13
CA LYS A 81 9.96 18.36 -8.04
C LYS A 81 9.00 17.32 -7.46
N PHE A 82 9.10 17.08 -6.15
CA PHE A 82 8.15 16.23 -5.44
C PHE A 82 6.73 16.76 -5.58
N LEU A 83 6.50 18.04 -5.28
CA LEU A 83 5.17 18.64 -5.36
C LEU A 83 4.60 18.60 -6.79
N GLU A 84 5.42 18.87 -7.80
CA GLU A 84 5.02 18.79 -9.22
C GLU A 84 4.59 17.37 -9.59
N SER A 85 5.42 16.37 -9.27
CA SER A 85 5.09 14.95 -9.53
C SER A 85 3.86 14.50 -8.73
N TRP A 86 3.72 14.92 -7.47
CA TRP A 86 2.59 14.62 -6.61
C TRP A 86 1.28 15.11 -7.21
N LYS A 87 1.21 16.39 -7.57
CA LYS A 87 0.02 16.98 -8.19
C LYS A 87 -0.34 16.24 -9.48
N ASN A 88 0.65 15.99 -10.34
CA ASN A 88 0.43 15.27 -11.59
C ASN A 88 -0.16 13.87 -11.35
N VAL A 89 0.41 13.07 -10.44
CA VAL A 89 -0.09 11.73 -10.10
C VAL A 89 -1.50 11.80 -9.52
N ILE A 90 -1.72 12.67 -8.53
CA ILE A 90 -3.02 12.81 -7.88
C ILE A 90 -4.10 13.27 -8.87
N ASP A 91 -3.77 14.15 -9.82
CA ASP A 91 -4.76 14.67 -10.77
C ASP A 91 -5.08 13.70 -11.90
N THR A 92 -4.07 12.97 -12.39
CA THR A 92 -4.19 12.21 -13.65
C THR A 92 -4.29 10.69 -13.44
N ASN A 93 -3.79 10.15 -12.33
CA ASN A 93 -3.69 8.72 -12.12
C ASN A 93 -4.74 8.20 -11.11
N LYS A 94 -5.89 7.77 -11.65
CA LYS A 94 -6.99 7.22 -10.84
C LYS A 94 -6.59 5.95 -10.09
N GLU A 95 -5.76 5.10 -10.68
CA GLU A 95 -5.28 3.88 -10.03
C GLU A 95 -4.41 4.23 -8.82
N ALA A 96 -3.50 5.18 -8.94
CA ALA A 96 -2.70 5.66 -7.81
C ALA A 96 -3.58 6.23 -6.69
N ARG A 97 -4.63 7.00 -7.03
CA ARG A 97 -5.59 7.49 -6.04
C ARG A 97 -6.33 6.35 -5.34
N ARG A 98 -6.78 5.33 -6.07
CA ARG A 98 -7.40 4.13 -5.49
C ARG A 98 -6.44 3.42 -4.55
N MET A 99 -5.19 3.20 -4.97
CA MET A 99 -4.17 2.56 -4.13
C MET A 99 -3.98 3.32 -2.82
N MET A 100 -3.81 4.64 -2.88
CA MET A 100 -3.64 5.49 -1.68
C MET A 100 -4.87 5.45 -0.77
N TYR A 101 -6.07 5.42 -1.34
CA TYR A 101 -7.31 5.31 -0.59
C TYR A 101 -7.43 3.95 0.11
N SER A 102 -7.17 2.85 -0.62
CA SER A 102 -7.28 1.48 -0.11
C SER A 102 -6.33 1.18 1.06
N ILE A 103 -5.16 1.85 1.10
CA ILE A 103 -4.17 1.63 2.17
C ILE A 103 -4.33 2.56 3.38
N ARG A 104 -5.30 3.50 3.35
CA ARG A 104 -5.45 4.50 4.42
C ARG A 104 -5.70 3.87 5.79
N ASP A 105 -6.41 2.73 5.80
CA ASP A 105 -6.79 2.00 7.01
C ASP A 105 -5.72 0.96 7.41
N MET A 106 -4.66 0.82 6.59
CA MET A 106 -3.54 -0.11 6.80
C MET A 106 -2.28 0.58 7.33
N VAL A 107 -2.14 1.90 7.16
CA VAL A 107 -0.91 2.63 7.43
C VAL A 107 -1.22 3.81 8.34
N ASP A 108 -0.46 3.95 9.44
CA ASP A 108 -0.52 5.16 10.26
C ASP A 108 -0.10 6.36 9.38
N PRO A 109 -0.95 7.40 9.21
CA PRO A 109 -0.61 8.56 8.39
C PRO A 109 0.73 9.20 8.75
N ARG A 110 1.14 9.12 10.02
CA ARG A 110 2.42 9.64 10.51
C ARG A 110 3.60 8.86 9.94
N GLU A 111 3.50 7.55 9.81
CA GLU A 111 4.55 6.74 9.17
C GLU A 111 4.73 7.12 7.70
N GLY A 112 3.62 7.31 6.98
CA GLY A 112 3.65 7.77 5.59
C GLY A 112 4.30 9.15 5.45
N MET A 113 3.93 10.09 6.32
CA MET A 113 4.54 11.42 6.37
C MET A 113 6.04 11.39 6.64
N ILE A 114 6.47 10.66 7.68
CA ILE A 114 7.88 10.52 8.03
C ILE A 114 8.66 9.88 6.87
N GLY A 115 8.09 8.87 6.21
CA GLY A 115 8.67 8.25 5.03
C GLY A 115 8.90 9.25 3.90
N LEU A 116 7.92 10.10 3.60
CA LEU A 116 8.05 11.15 2.59
C LEU A 116 9.11 12.19 2.99
N MET A 117 9.07 12.68 4.23
CA MET A 117 10.03 13.67 4.73
C MET A 117 11.48 13.15 4.67
N ASN A 118 11.70 11.85 4.90
CA ASN A 118 13.02 11.24 4.82
C ASN A 118 13.46 10.95 3.38
N ALA A 119 12.52 10.76 2.45
CA ALA A 119 12.82 10.43 1.06
C ALA A 119 13.16 11.66 0.21
N ILE A 120 12.50 12.80 0.46
CA ILE A 120 12.67 14.02 -0.32
C ILE A 120 13.98 14.73 0.08
N GLN A 121 14.82 15.01 -0.91
CA GLN A 121 16.04 15.80 -0.71
C GLN A 121 15.69 17.29 -0.58
N GLY A 122 16.37 18.02 0.30
CA GLY A 122 16.19 19.46 0.44
C GLY A 122 16.38 19.95 1.89
N ASP A 123 16.07 21.22 2.10
CA ASP A 123 15.99 21.78 3.45
C ASP A 123 14.84 21.12 4.24
N LYS A 124 15.08 20.81 5.51
CA LYS A 124 14.12 20.08 6.35
C LYS A 124 12.79 20.82 6.48
N LYS A 125 12.82 22.14 6.62
CA LYS A 125 11.61 22.94 6.81
C LYS A 125 10.82 23.03 5.50
N GLU A 126 11.52 23.22 4.38
CA GLU A 126 10.90 23.24 3.05
C GLU A 126 10.26 21.88 2.69
N VAL A 127 10.94 20.77 3.01
CA VAL A 127 10.42 19.41 2.84
C VAL A 127 9.16 19.21 3.68
N GLU A 128 9.21 19.57 4.96
CA GLU A 128 8.07 19.45 5.87
C GLU A 128 6.84 20.20 5.33
N ASP A 129 7.00 21.49 5.00
CA ASP A 129 5.92 22.33 4.49
C ASP A 129 5.36 21.79 3.18
N THR A 130 6.22 21.24 2.31
CA THR A 130 5.82 20.61 1.05
C THR A 130 5.00 19.35 1.27
N VAL A 131 5.40 18.47 2.20
CA VAL A 131 4.67 17.24 2.52
C VAL A 131 3.28 17.58 3.07
N PHE A 132 3.18 18.53 3.99
CA PHE A 132 1.89 18.98 4.52
C PHE A 132 1.00 19.56 3.42
N TYR A 133 1.55 20.40 2.54
CA TYR A 133 0.80 20.95 1.41
C TYR A 133 0.33 19.85 0.46
N ALA A 134 1.18 18.89 0.12
CA ALA A 134 0.86 17.78 -0.80
C ALA A 134 -0.29 16.92 -0.25
N ILE A 135 -0.23 16.55 1.03
CA ILE A 135 -1.30 15.81 1.70
C ILE A 135 -2.59 16.65 1.75
N GLY A 136 -2.48 17.92 2.12
CA GLY A 136 -3.62 18.83 2.15
C GLY A 136 -4.29 19.00 0.78
N TYR A 137 -3.48 19.10 -0.28
CA TYR A 137 -3.94 19.16 -1.67
C TYR A 137 -4.77 17.94 -2.06
N ALA A 138 -4.33 16.74 -1.68
CA ALA A 138 -5.03 15.50 -2.00
C ALA A 138 -6.33 15.35 -1.18
N THR A 139 -6.24 15.54 0.14
CA THR A 139 -7.35 15.31 1.07
C THR A 139 -8.43 16.39 1.00
N TYR A 140 -8.04 17.66 1.06
CA TYR A 140 -8.99 18.78 1.10
C TYR A 140 -9.32 19.35 -0.29
N GLY A 141 -8.48 19.06 -1.30
CA GLY A 141 -8.77 19.39 -2.70
C GLY A 141 -9.85 18.50 -3.34
N GLY A 142 -10.45 17.58 -2.59
CA GLY A 142 -11.52 16.70 -3.05
C GLY A 142 -11.06 15.66 -4.08
N LYS A 143 -9.77 15.34 -4.12
CA LYS A 143 -9.17 14.46 -5.14
C LYS A 143 -9.56 12.99 -4.96
N PHE A 144 -10.03 12.61 -3.78
CA PHE A 144 -10.53 11.27 -3.48
C PHE A 144 -12.07 11.17 -3.48
N LYS A 145 -12.81 12.19 -3.95
CA LYS A 145 -14.29 12.18 -3.94
C LYS A 145 -14.91 11.21 -4.96
N ASP A 146 -14.15 10.83 -5.99
CA ASP A 146 -14.55 9.94 -7.09
C ASP A 146 -14.07 8.48 -6.91
N ILE A 147 -13.53 8.18 -5.73
CA ILE A 147 -13.02 6.88 -5.29
C ILE A 147 -14.03 6.29 -4.30
#